data_AF-A0A9E7JR55-F1
#
_entry.id   AF-A0A9E7JR55-F1
#
_cell.length_a   1.000
_cell.length_b   1.000
_cell.length_c   1.000
_cell.angle_alpha   90.00
_cell.angle_beta   90.00
_cell.angle_gamma   90.00
#
_symmetry.space_group_name_H-M   'P 1'
#
loop_
_entity.id
_entity.type
_entity.pdbx_description
1 polymer ?
#
loop_
_entity_poly.entity_id
_entity_poly.type
_entity_poly.pdbx_seq_one_letter_code
_entity_poly.pdbx_strand_id
1 'polypeptide(L)'
;MTDPSDVSAAAAAGGFIPDLPDDIAVRCIARVPRSHHPALALVSRSWRSLLRSPLLSAVRSHLAVTDPPVLALNLRSPTDQSPWFLLDPLLLRRSGKKSPPPLRLPPPPLPAIGSACAALGPALFLLGGSVAGVPSPAVQVLDARLRRWSLVPRMSAAREFAAAAVLGGRIYAIGGCLPPADAWAESLDPATSPTGGGWAVVPSPPLIREKWMHGCAVLGGRILAVADRGGVVYDPAAPAGEARWGPVPPVLDNGWRGRAAAVGGILYSYDFLGKIRGYDPESNEWKQVEGMEKELPKFMCGATLANLGGLLCLVWEGKDLASGNKEMVIEWAGIEISKTTDGKLQGSLLWQEPVVLDAPKGSSIAHCIALEL
;
A
#
# COMPACT_ATOMS: atom_id res chain seq x y z
N MET A 1 -0.02 -44.36 11.53
CA MET A 1 1.28 -44.78 12.07
C MET A 1 2.32 -44.48 11.02
N THR A 2 2.87 -43.27 11.09
CA THR A 2 3.95 -42.79 10.22
C THR A 2 5.27 -43.07 10.90
N ASP A 3 6.21 -43.61 10.14
CA ASP A 3 7.52 -44.08 10.56
C ASP A 3 8.33 -42.94 11.25
N PRO A 4 8.90 -43.15 12.45
CA PRO A 4 9.72 -42.13 13.14
C PRO A 4 11.04 -41.80 12.44
N SER A 5 11.42 -42.56 11.40
CA SER A 5 12.70 -42.38 10.69
C SER A 5 12.71 -41.21 9.70
N ASP A 6 11.56 -40.69 9.27
CA ASP A 6 11.48 -39.57 8.31
C ASP A 6 11.71 -38.18 8.93
N VAL A 7 11.80 -38.09 10.27
CA VAL A 7 12.20 -36.86 10.97
C VAL A 7 13.73 -36.78 11.12
N SER A 8 14.45 -37.87 10.85
CA SER A 8 15.89 -38.00 11.14
C SER A 8 16.82 -37.70 9.95
N ALA A 9 16.30 -37.46 8.75
CA ALA A 9 17.14 -37.27 7.56
C ALA A 9 17.55 -35.81 7.28
N ALA A 10 17.07 -34.83 8.05
CA ALA A 10 17.47 -33.42 7.94
C ALA A 10 18.53 -32.97 8.96
N ALA A 11 18.96 -33.85 9.87
CA ALA A 11 19.79 -33.50 11.02
C ALA A 11 21.32 -33.48 10.75
N ALA A 12 21.76 -33.32 9.51
CA ALA A 12 23.18 -33.31 9.17
C ALA A 12 23.56 -32.16 8.21
N ALA A 13 23.43 -30.91 8.67
CA ALA A 13 24.22 -29.76 8.17
C ALA A 13 23.96 -28.49 9.01
N GLY A 14 24.71 -28.31 10.11
CA GLY A 14 24.97 -27.03 10.79
C GLY A 14 23.76 -26.20 11.26
N GLY A 15 23.54 -26.14 12.58
CA GLY A 15 22.57 -25.23 13.20
C GLY A 15 22.79 -23.76 12.83
N PHE A 16 21.78 -22.91 13.01
CA PHE A 16 21.87 -21.51 12.57
C PHE A 16 22.99 -20.74 13.28
N ILE A 17 23.09 -20.87 14.60
CA ILE A 17 24.13 -20.24 15.42
C ILE A 17 24.83 -21.37 16.16
N PRO A 18 26.17 -21.48 16.08
CA PRO A 18 26.91 -22.50 16.82
C PRO A 18 26.54 -22.47 18.30
N ASP A 19 26.41 -23.66 18.90
CA ASP A 19 26.08 -23.86 20.32
C ASP A 19 24.70 -23.35 20.77
N LEU A 20 23.83 -22.94 19.83
CA LEU A 20 22.48 -22.47 20.12
C LEU A 20 21.43 -23.40 19.49
N PRO A 21 20.38 -23.78 20.23
CA PRO A 21 19.21 -24.44 19.64
C PRO A 21 18.59 -23.59 18.52
N ASP A 22 18.13 -24.25 17.45
CA ASP A 22 17.64 -23.56 16.25
C ASP A 22 16.44 -22.64 16.53
N ASP A 23 15.56 -23.01 17.45
CA ASP A 23 14.41 -22.20 17.85
C ASP A 23 14.85 -20.88 18.51
N ILE A 24 15.87 -20.91 19.36
CA ILE A 24 16.46 -19.72 19.97
C ILE A 24 17.22 -18.90 18.91
N ALA A 25 17.98 -19.56 18.04
CA ALA A 25 18.72 -18.88 16.97
C ALA A 25 17.79 -18.13 16.01
N VAL A 26 16.67 -18.76 15.61
CA VAL A 26 15.64 -18.12 14.78
C VAL A 26 15.05 -16.91 15.50
N ARG A 27 14.76 -16.98 16.81
CA ARG A 27 14.26 -15.83 17.60
C ARG A 27 15.29 -14.70 17.68
N CYS A 28 16.58 -15.01 17.81
CA CYS A 28 17.65 -14.01 17.79
C CYS A 28 17.72 -13.30 16.43
N ILE A 29 17.77 -14.07 15.33
CA ILE A 29 17.79 -13.53 13.96
C ILE A 29 16.52 -12.72 13.68
N ALA A 30 15.35 -13.19 14.15
CA ALA A 30 14.07 -12.50 14.01
C ALA A 30 14.03 -11.13 14.71
N ARG A 31 14.88 -10.85 15.70
CA ARG A 31 14.92 -9.53 16.33
C ARG A 31 15.75 -8.50 15.55
N VAL A 32 16.57 -8.94 14.60
CA VAL A 32 17.39 -8.02 13.82
C VAL A 32 16.51 -7.26 12.82
N PRO A 33 16.59 -5.92 12.74
CA PRO A 33 15.83 -5.14 11.77
C PRO A 33 16.09 -5.58 10.32
N ARG A 34 15.06 -5.55 9.47
CA ARG A 34 15.16 -5.98 8.06
C ARG A 34 16.22 -5.24 7.25
N SER A 35 16.52 -4.00 7.63
CA SER A 35 17.60 -3.22 7.03
C SER A 35 18.97 -3.92 7.09
N HIS A 36 19.17 -4.87 8.02
CA HIS A 36 20.41 -5.66 8.12
C HIS A 36 20.29 -7.06 7.48
N HIS A 37 19.10 -7.49 7.05
CA HIS A 37 18.90 -8.82 6.47
C HIS A 37 19.74 -9.07 5.21
N PRO A 38 20.01 -8.08 4.33
CA PRO A 38 20.95 -8.28 3.23
C PRO A 38 22.35 -8.71 3.70
N ALA A 39 22.86 -8.14 4.80
CA ALA A 39 24.13 -8.53 5.39
C ALA A 39 24.04 -9.92 6.06
N LEU A 40 22.95 -10.19 6.78
CA LEU A 40 22.72 -11.50 7.40
C LEU A 40 22.62 -12.63 6.35
N ALA A 41 22.06 -12.35 5.17
CA ALA A 41 21.97 -13.31 4.07
C ALA A 41 23.32 -13.70 3.45
N LEU A 42 24.40 -12.99 3.81
CA LEU A 42 25.78 -13.29 3.41
C LEU A 42 26.48 -14.22 4.40
N VAL A 43 25.96 -14.40 5.63
CA VAL A 43 26.59 -15.21 6.68
C VAL A 43 26.65 -16.69 6.29
N SER A 44 25.52 -17.28 5.87
CA SER A 44 25.45 -18.68 5.44
C SER A 44 24.27 -18.95 4.51
N ARG A 45 24.28 -20.11 3.84
CA ARG A 45 23.15 -20.58 3.02
C ARG A 45 21.89 -20.81 3.88
N SER A 46 22.05 -21.34 5.09
CA SER A 46 20.96 -21.58 6.04
C SER A 46 20.31 -20.26 6.48
N TRP A 47 21.10 -19.24 6.81
CA TRP A 47 20.58 -17.91 7.14
C TRP A 47 19.84 -17.28 5.97
N ARG A 48 20.43 -17.34 4.78
CA ARG A 48 19.77 -16.84 3.55
C ARG A 48 18.43 -17.55 3.30
N SER A 49 18.35 -18.86 3.54
CA SER A 49 17.12 -19.63 3.41
C SER A 49 16.08 -19.20 4.45
N LEU A 50 16.49 -19.10 5.73
CA LEU A 50 15.64 -18.65 6.83
C LEU A 50 15.07 -17.25 6.60
N LEU A 51 15.90 -16.29 6.16
CA LEU A 51 15.49 -14.91 5.84
C LEU A 51 14.45 -14.82 4.72
N ARG A 52 14.34 -15.85 3.89
CA ARG A 52 13.34 -15.96 2.81
C ARG A 52 12.18 -16.89 3.19
N SER A 53 12.18 -17.48 4.38
CA SER A 53 11.19 -18.46 4.79
C SER A 53 9.97 -17.80 5.45
N PRO A 54 8.77 -18.40 5.31
CA PRO A 54 7.59 -17.98 6.09
C PRO A 54 7.80 -18.09 7.61
N LEU A 55 8.66 -19.01 8.06
CA LEU A 55 8.96 -19.24 9.47
C LEU A 55 9.49 -17.96 10.15
N LEU A 56 10.47 -17.29 9.54
CA LEU A 56 11.02 -16.07 10.13
C LEU A 56 9.95 -14.99 10.28
N SER A 57 9.08 -14.84 9.27
CA SER A 57 7.97 -13.89 9.36
C SER A 57 7.02 -14.24 10.50
N ALA A 58 6.65 -15.51 10.66
CA ALA A 58 5.76 -15.95 11.73
C ALA A 58 6.37 -15.66 13.12
N VAL A 59 7.67 -15.93 13.30
CA VAL A 59 8.39 -15.66 14.55
C VAL A 59 8.45 -14.15 14.83
N ARG A 60 8.73 -13.33 13.82
CA ARG A 60 8.73 -11.85 13.97
C ARG A 60 7.37 -11.32 14.40
N SER A 61 6.30 -11.80 13.76
CA SER A 61 4.92 -11.45 14.13
C SER A 61 4.62 -11.86 15.58
N HIS A 62 5.00 -13.07 16.00
CA HIS A 62 4.80 -13.55 17.37
C HIS A 62 5.61 -12.74 18.41
N LEU A 63 6.80 -12.27 18.04
CA LEU A 63 7.64 -11.43 18.88
C LEU A 63 7.25 -9.94 18.87
N ALA A 64 6.21 -9.57 18.12
CA ALA A 64 5.81 -8.17 17.88
C ALA A 64 6.97 -7.29 17.40
N VAL A 65 7.90 -7.87 16.62
CA VAL A 65 8.99 -7.11 15.99
C VAL A 65 8.45 -6.49 14.72
N THR A 66 8.18 -5.20 14.77
CA THR A 66 7.76 -4.40 13.61
C THR A 66 8.97 -3.72 12.98
N ASP A 67 9.13 -3.87 11.67
CA ASP A 67 9.99 -2.96 10.91
C ASP A 67 9.16 -1.72 10.55
N PRO A 68 9.79 -0.56 10.36
CA PRO A 68 9.11 0.55 9.73
C PRO A 68 8.59 0.12 8.35
N PRO A 69 7.37 0.54 8.00
CA PRO A 69 6.83 0.21 6.70
C PRO A 69 7.66 0.85 5.60
N VAL A 70 7.62 0.23 4.42
CA VAL A 70 8.24 0.74 3.20
C VAL A 70 7.15 1.26 2.27
N LEU A 71 7.52 2.17 1.38
CA LEU A 71 6.60 2.70 0.40
C LEU A 71 6.77 1.96 -0.93
N ALA A 72 5.68 1.40 -1.45
CA ALA A 72 5.60 0.88 -2.81
C ALA A 72 5.06 1.97 -3.75
N LEU A 73 5.87 2.32 -4.75
CA LEU A 73 5.56 3.34 -5.75
C LEU A 73 5.45 2.71 -7.14
N ASN A 74 4.34 2.97 -7.81
CA ASN A 74 4.17 2.63 -9.23
C ASN A 74 4.22 3.90 -10.07
N LEU A 75 5.03 3.86 -11.11
CA LEU A 75 5.06 4.91 -12.11
C LEU A 75 4.37 4.43 -13.37
N ARG A 76 3.51 5.25 -13.94
CA ARG A 76 2.99 5.09 -15.29
C ARG A 76 3.96 5.77 -16.25
N SER A 77 4.62 4.97 -17.08
CA SER A 77 5.57 5.46 -18.07
C SER A 77 4.93 5.66 -19.45
N PRO A 78 5.40 6.63 -20.26
CA PRO A 78 5.01 6.76 -21.65
C PRO A 78 5.44 5.57 -22.53
N THR A 79 6.44 4.78 -22.11
CA THR A 79 7.01 3.68 -22.90
C THR A 79 6.47 2.30 -22.51
N ASP A 80 5.25 2.26 -21.97
CA ASP A 80 4.46 1.05 -21.64
C ASP A 80 5.05 0.09 -20.59
N GLN A 81 6.08 0.52 -19.87
CA GLN A 81 6.53 -0.16 -18.65
C GLN A 81 6.02 0.65 -17.45
N SER A 82 5.17 0.06 -16.61
CA SER A 82 4.76 0.69 -15.35
C SER A 82 5.57 0.11 -14.18
N PRO A 83 6.83 0.55 -13.95
CA PRO A 83 7.71 -0.05 -12.96
C PRO A 83 7.21 0.19 -11.53
N TRP A 84 7.52 -0.77 -10.67
CA TRP A 84 7.32 -0.68 -9.23
C TRP A 84 8.65 -0.48 -8.52
N PHE A 85 8.67 0.38 -7.51
CA PHE A 85 9.83 0.64 -6.65
C PHE A 85 9.44 0.50 -5.18
N LEU A 86 10.37 0.01 -4.35
CA LEU A 86 10.27 0.08 -2.89
C LEU A 86 11.23 1.17 -2.37
N LEU A 87 10.67 2.12 -1.62
CA LEU A 87 11.41 3.16 -0.90
C LEU A 87 11.40 2.83 0.60
N ASP A 88 12.58 2.72 1.20
CA ASP A 88 12.74 2.44 2.63
C ASP A 88 13.30 3.69 3.34
N PRO A 89 12.54 4.33 4.24
CA PRO A 89 12.96 5.54 4.92
C PRO A 89 14.20 5.35 5.80
N LEU A 90 14.44 4.15 6.35
CA LEU A 90 15.62 3.90 7.18
C LEU A 90 16.88 3.69 6.35
N LEU A 91 16.76 3.05 5.19
CA LEU A 91 17.91 2.83 4.31
C LEU A 91 18.37 4.14 3.66
N LEU A 92 17.45 5.05 3.38
CA LEU A 92 17.76 6.36 2.79
C LEU A 92 18.44 7.30 3.80
N ARG A 93 18.04 7.27 5.09
CA ARG A 93 18.64 8.10 6.15
C ARG A 93 20.01 7.64 6.67
N ARG A 94 20.44 6.40 6.41
CA ARG A 94 21.64 5.80 7.04
C ARG A 94 22.98 6.32 6.49
N SER A 95 22.97 7.18 5.49
CA SER A 95 24.18 7.44 4.72
C SER A 95 24.43 8.93 4.55
N GLY A 96 25.44 9.48 5.25
CA GLY A 96 26.09 10.75 4.91
C GLY A 96 26.88 10.71 3.59
N LYS A 97 26.68 9.65 2.79
CA LYS A 97 27.13 9.42 1.41
C LYS A 97 25.89 8.99 0.60
N LYS A 98 25.92 9.04 -0.74
CA LYS A 98 24.76 8.72 -1.62
C LYS A 98 23.88 7.58 -1.06
N SER A 99 22.61 7.88 -0.81
CA SER A 99 21.61 6.91 -0.34
C SER A 99 21.57 5.70 -1.29
N PRO A 100 21.34 4.48 -0.77
CA PRO A 100 21.24 3.31 -1.62
C PRO A 100 20.11 3.51 -2.64
N PRO A 101 20.28 3.07 -3.89
CA PRO A 101 19.27 3.28 -4.90
C PRO A 101 17.96 2.59 -4.50
N PRO A 102 16.82 3.18 -4.86
CA PRO A 102 15.51 2.60 -4.64
C PRO A 102 15.43 1.22 -5.29
N LEU A 103 14.76 0.29 -4.63
CA LEU A 103 14.71 -1.07 -5.12
C LEU A 103 13.63 -1.19 -6.21
N ARG A 104 14.05 -1.38 -7.45
CA ARG A 104 13.15 -1.75 -8.56
C ARG A 104 12.64 -3.19 -8.39
N LEU A 105 11.33 -3.37 -8.48
CA LEU A 105 10.66 -4.66 -8.42
C LEU A 105 10.50 -5.26 -9.82
N PRO A 106 10.43 -6.61 -9.94
CA PRO A 106 10.08 -7.22 -11.21
C PRO A 106 8.70 -6.75 -11.68
N PRO A 107 8.43 -6.69 -12.98
CA PRO A 107 7.12 -6.32 -13.49
C PRO A 107 6.06 -7.35 -13.10
N PRO A 108 4.79 -6.94 -12.91
CA PRO A 108 3.70 -7.88 -12.73
C PRO A 108 3.53 -8.76 -14.00
N PRO A 109 3.13 -10.03 -13.87
CA PRO A 109 2.90 -10.94 -14.99
C PRO A 109 1.91 -10.41 -16.03
N LEU A 110 0.90 -9.66 -15.60
CA LEU A 110 -0.10 -9.00 -16.43
C LEU A 110 -0.07 -7.48 -16.16
N PRO A 111 0.82 -6.72 -16.83
CA PRO A 111 0.81 -5.27 -16.72
C PRO A 111 -0.54 -4.71 -17.21
N ALA A 112 -1.21 -3.95 -16.36
CA ALA A 112 -2.53 -3.40 -16.66
C ALA A 112 -2.63 -1.95 -16.18
N ILE A 113 -3.24 -1.10 -17.01
CA ILE A 113 -3.46 0.32 -16.70
C ILE A 113 -4.72 0.44 -15.85
N GLY A 114 -4.73 1.32 -14.84
CA GLY A 114 -5.91 1.52 -14.01
C GLY A 114 -6.25 0.34 -13.11
N SER A 115 -5.28 -0.52 -12.80
CA SER A 115 -5.42 -1.52 -11.74
C SER A 115 -5.71 -0.83 -10.42
N ALA A 116 -6.58 -1.38 -9.58
CA ALA A 116 -6.70 -0.91 -8.20
C ALA A 116 -5.63 -1.59 -7.34
N CYS A 117 -5.16 -0.95 -6.26
CA CYS A 117 -4.11 -1.49 -5.40
C CYS A 117 -4.53 -1.56 -3.93
N ALA A 118 -4.18 -2.65 -3.26
CA ALA A 118 -4.39 -2.82 -1.81
C ALA A 118 -3.16 -3.45 -1.15
N ALA A 119 -2.87 -3.07 0.09
CA ALA A 119 -1.76 -3.61 0.86
C ALA A 119 -2.28 -4.34 2.09
N LEU A 120 -1.85 -5.59 2.29
CA LEU A 120 -2.10 -6.38 3.48
C LEU A 120 -0.78 -6.97 3.97
N GLY A 121 -0.21 -6.38 5.02
CA GLY A 121 1.13 -6.73 5.48
C GLY A 121 2.17 -6.52 4.35
N PRO A 122 2.99 -7.54 4.01
CA PRO A 122 3.98 -7.45 2.95
C PRO A 122 3.41 -7.70 1.56
N ALA A 123 2.12 -8.03 1.46
CA ALA A 123 1.47 -8.39 0.22
C ALA A 123 0.84 -7.16 -0.44
N LEU A 124 1.26 -6.87 -1.67
CA LEU A 124 0.65 -5.85 -2.52
C LEU A 124 -0.24 -6.55 -3.56
N PHE A 125 -1.53 -6.27 -3.52
CA PHE A 125 -2.52 -6.80 -4.45
C PHE A 125 -2.81 -5.77 -5.55
N LEU A 126 -2.75 -6.21 -6.80
CA LEU A 126 -3.25 -5.50 -7.98
C LEU A 126 -4.53 -6.17 -8.45
N LEU A 127 -5.61 -5.39 -8.50
CA LEU A 127 -6.95 -5.85 -8.80
C LEU A 127 -7.39 -5.29 -10.15
N GLY A 128 -7.63 -6.18 -11.10
CA GLY A 128 -8.13 -5.83 -12.43
C GLY A 128 -7.18 -4.93 -13.22
N GLY A 129 -7.73 -3.85 -13.77
CA GLY A 129 -7.08 -2.97 -14.72
C GLY A 129 -7.39 -3.35 -16.17
N SER A 130 -6.95 -2.50 -17.09
CA SER A 130 -7.10 -2.66 -18.53
C SER A 130 -5.87 -3.31 -19.13
N VAL A 131 -6.05 -4.46 -19.79
CA VAL A 131 -5.01 -5.13 -20.58
C VAL A 131 -5.38 -4.96 -22.04
N ALA A 132 -4.56 -4.22 -22.79
CA ALA A 132 -4.83 -3.88 -24.20
C ALA A 132 -6.24 -3.27 -24.42
N GLY A 133 -6.70 -2.42 -23.48
CA GLY A 133 -8.01 -1.76 -23.54
C GLY A 133 -9.19 -2.63 -23.09
N VAL A 134 -8.93 -3.84 -22.58
CA VAL A 134 -9.97 -4.75 -22.08
C VAL A 134 -9.89 -4.82 -20.55
N PRO A 135 -10.97 -4.49 -19.83
CA PRO A 135 -11.04 -4.67 -18.38
C PRO A 135 -10.76 -6.12 -17.99
N SER A 136 -9.99 -6.32 -16.92
CA SER A 136 -9.54 -7.62 -16.48
C SER A 136 -10.13 -8.00 -15.12
N PRO A 137 -10.51 -9.28 -14.89
CA PRO A 137 -10.83 -9.78 -13.56
C PRO A 137 -9.60 -10.32 -12.81
N ALA A 138 -8.42 -10.26 -13.42
CA ALA A 138 -7.21 -10.85 -12.87
C ALA A 138 -6.79 -10.16 -11.57
N VAL A 139 -6.25 -10.97 -10.65
CA VAL A 139 -5.68 -10.47 -9.41
C VAL A 139 -4.27 -11.01 -9.28
N GLN A 140 -3.35 -10.10 -8.99
CA GLN A 140 -1.93 -10.38 -8.89
C GLN A 140 -1.45 -9.91 -7.53
N VAL A 141 -0.68 -10.75 -6.84
CA VAL A 141 -0.09 -10.39 -5.54
C VAL A 141 1.42 -10.42 -5.65
N LEU A 142 2.06 -9.37 -5.17
CA LEU A 142 3.49 -9.31 -4.91
C LEU A 142 3.73 -9.62 -3.44
N ASP A 143 4.51 -10.66 -3.15
CA ASP A 143 5.17 -10.76 -1.84
C ASP A 143 6.41 -9.86 -1.88
N ALA A 144 6.37 -8.72 -1.19
CA ALA A 144 7.45 -7.74 -1.22
C ALA A 144 8.76 -8.23 -0.56
N ARG A 145 8.67 -9.25 0.29
CA ARG A 145 9.83 -9.87 0.95
C ARG A 145 10.58 -10.76 -0.03
N LEU A 146 9.81 -11.54 -0.81
CA LEU A 146 10.34 -12.43 -1.84
C LEU A 146 10.55 -11.73 -3.18
N ARG A 147 9.98 -10.53 -3.34
CA ARG A 147 9.97 -9.73 -4.57
C ARG A 147 9.45 -10.55 -5.75
N ARG A 148 8.39 -11.32 -5.49
CA ARG A 148 7.84 -12.27 -6.46
C ARG A 148 6.35 -12.04 -6.61
N TRP A 149 5.93 -11.90 -7.86
CA TRP A 149 4.53 -11.86 -8.24
C TRP A 149 3.96 -13.27 -8.38
N SER A 150 2.68 -13.40 -8.07
CA SER A 150 1.89 -14.60 -8.31
C SER A 150 0.47 -14.22 -8.69
N LEU A 151 -0.16 -15.04 -9.52
CA LEU A 151 -1.60 -14.94 -9.77
C LEU A 151 -2.34 -15.60 -8.61
N VAL A 152 -3.44 -14.99 -8.19
CA VAL A 152 -4.34 -15.52 -7.14
C VAL A 152 -5.76 -15.61 -7.71
N PRO A 153 -6.75 -16.15 -6.98
CA PRO A 153 -8.11 -16.27 -7.48
C PRO A 153 -8.62 -14.95 -8.08
N ARG A 154 -9.17 -15.05 -9.29
CA ARG A 154 -9.72 -13.94 -10.06
C ARG A 154 -11.02 -13.44 -9.44
N MET A 155 -11.30 -12.15 -9.62
CA MET A 155 -12.62 -11.57 -9.35
C MET A 155 -13.66 -12.17 -10.31
N SER A 156 -14.94 -12.11 -9.94
CA SER A 156 -16.02 -12.51 -10.84
C SER A 156 -16.33 -11.42 -11.88
N ALA A 157 -16.21 -10.13 -11.50
CA ALA A 157 -16.33 -9.01 -12.42
C ALA A 157 -14.96 -8.58 -12.95
N ALA A 158 -14.89 -8.34 -14.26
CA ALA A 158 -13.77 -7.61 -14.86
C ALA A 158 -13.86 -6.13 -14.51
N ARG A 159 -12.74 -5.52 -14.12
CA ARG A 159 -12.71 -4.15 -13.60
C ARG A 159 -11.53 -3.34 -14.12
N GLU A 160 -11.71 -2.04 -14.25
CA GLU A 160 -10.64 -1.04 -14.37
C GLU A 160 -11.05 0.22 -13.62
N PHE A 161 -10.09 0.95 -13.06
CA PHE A 161 -10.34 2.14 -12.22
C PHE A 161 -11.32 1.85 -11.07
N ALA A 162 -11.14 0.71 -10.40
CA ALA A 162 -11.87 0.35 -9.19
C ALA A 162 -11.24 1.00 -7.94
N ALA A 163 -12.01 1.08 -6.87
CA ALA A 163 -11.50 1.32 -5.53
C ALA A 163 -11.05 -0.01 -4.91
N ALA A 164 -9.96 0.04 -4.14
CA ALA A 164 -9.44 -1.10 -3.42
C ALA A 164 -9.04 -0.72 -1.99
N ALA A 165 -9.40 -1.55 -1.02
CA ALA A 165 -9.13 -1.31 0.40
C ALA A 165 -8.94 -2.60 1.17
N VAL A 166 -8.22 -2.51 2.29
CA VAL A 166 -8.11 -3.60 3.27
C VAL A 166 -8.78 -3.19 4.57
N LEU A 167 -9.73 -3.99 5.04
CA LEU A 167 -10.45 -3.75 6.28
C LEU A 167 -10.74 -5.08 6.98
N GLY A 168 -10.35 -5.19 8.25
CA GLY A 168 -10.53 -6.43 9.02
C GLY A 168 -9.84 -7.64 8.41
N GLY A 169 -8.66 -7.45 7.80
CA GLY A 169 -7.90 -8.51 7.12
C GLY A 169 -8.47 -8.97 5.78
N ARG A 170 -9.60 -8.42 5.34
CA ARG A 170 -10.21 -8.69 4.03
C ARG A 170 -9.86 -7.60 3.03
N ILE A 171 -9.68 -7.99 1.79
CA ILE A 171 -9.47 -7.09 0.65
C ILE A 171 -10.82 -6.86 -0.01
N TYR A 172 -11.11 -5.62 -0.36
CA TYR A 172 -12.35 -5.22 -1.04
C TYR A 172 -12.02 -4.58 -2.38
N ALA A 173 -12.78 -4.93 -3.41
CA ALA A 173 -12.79 -4.29 -4.71
C ALA A 173 -14.17 -3.65 -4.92
N ILE A 174 -14.24 -2.36 -5.24
CA ILE A 174 -15.49 -1.61 -5.33
C ILE A 174 -15.52 -0.81 -6.65
N GLY A 175 -16.56 -1.02 -7.46
CA GLY A 175 -16.76 -0.31 -8.72
C GLY A 175 -15.81 -0.72 -9.85
N GLY A 176 -15.73 0.14 -10.88
CA GLY A 176 -14.86 -0.05 -12.04
C GLY A 176 -15.29 -1.16 -13.01
N CYS A 177 -16.52 -1.67 -12.89
CA CYS A 177 -17.09 -2.69 -13.76
C CYS A 177 -18.32 -2.15 -14.52
N LEU A 178 -18.58 -2.70 -15.70
CA LEU A 178 -19.76 -2.33 -16.48
C LEU A 178 -21.05 -2.82 -15.80
N PRO A 179 -22.10 -1.98 -15.69
CA PRO A 179 -23.41 -2.44 -15.24
C PRO A 179 -24.05 -3.36 -16.29
N PRO A 180 -24.93 -4.32 -15.89
CA PRO A 180 -25.36 -4.63 -14.54
C PRO A 180 -24.49 -5.74 -13.91
N ALA A 181 -23.34 -5.40 -13.32
CA ALA A 181 -22.56 -6.35 -12.55
C ALA A 181 -23.17 -6.53 -11.14
N ASP A 182 -23.73 -7.70 -10.83
CA ASP A 182 -24.16 -8.04 -9.46
C ASP A 182 -22.98 -8.05 -8.48
N ALA A 183 -21.82 -8.44 -8.99
CA ALA A 183 -20.54 -8.32 -8.34
C ALA A 183 -19.97 -6.89 -8.45
N TRP A 184 -20.76 -5.83 -8.27
CA TRP A 184 -20.20 -4.46 -8.33
C TRP A 184 -19.22 -4.17 -7.18
N ALA A 185 -19.39 -4.86 -6.05
CA ALA A 185 -18.39 -4.92 -4.99
C ALA A 185 -18.11 -6.38 -4.65
N GLU A 186 -16.85 -6.71 -4.39
CA GLU A 186 -16.41 -8.05 -4.02
C GLU A 186 -15.37 -7.97 -2.90
N SER A 187 -15.23 -9.06 -2.15
CA SER A 187 -14.23 -9.18 -1.11
C SER A 187 -13.50 -10.52 -1.17
N LEU A 188 -12.25 -10.51 -0.74
CA LEU A 188 -11.41 -11.68 -0.59
C LEU A 188 -10.90 -11.73 0.84
N ASP A 189 -10.96 -12.90 1.45
CA ASP A 189 -10.30 -13.21 2.71
C ASP A 189 -9.10 -14.12 2.43
N PRO A 190 -7.87 -13.57 2.44
CA PRO A 190 -6.67 -14.35 2.15
C PRO A 190 -6.41 -15.46 3.16
N ALA A 191 -6.92 -15.36 4.40
CA ALA A 191 -6.68 -16.36 5.43
C ALA A 191 -7.49 -17.65 5.20
N THR A 192 -8.70 -17.52 4.65
CA THR A 192 -9.60 -18.65 4.37
C THR A 192 -9.51 -19.15 2.93
N SER A 193 -8.81 -18.43 2.04
CA SER A 193 -8.72 -18.73 0.62
C SER A 193 -7.31 -19.09 0.08
N PRO A 194 -6.43 -19.81 0.80
CA PRO A 194 -5.09 -20.14 0.26
C PRO A 194 -5.10 -21.17 -0.88
N THR A 195 -6.16 -21.96 -1.06
CA THR A 195 -6.19 -23.12 -2.00
C THR A 195 -7.43 -23.19 -2.91
N GLY A 196 -8.16 -22.09 -3.12
CA GLY A 196 -9.28 -22.06 -4.09
C GLY A 196 -10.59 -21.40 -3.62
N GLY A 197 -10.59 -20.71 -2.48
CA GLY A 197 -11.69 -19.80 -2.13
C GLY A 197 -11.72 -18.60 -3.08
N GLY A 198 -12.88 -18.32 -3.67
CA GLY A 198 -13.08 -17.23 -4.63
C GLY A 198 -13.44 -15.91 -3.96
N TRP A 199 -13.41 -14.84 -4.75
CA TRP A 199 -14.00 -13.56 -4.35
C TRP A 199 -15.48 -13.73 -4.05
N ALA A 200 -15.93 -13.15 -2.95
CA ALA A 200 -17.33 -13.16 -2.53
C ALA A 200 -17.98 -11.82 -2.89
N VAL A 201 -19.15 -11.88 -3.52
CA VAL A 201 -19.96 -10.68 -3.80
C VAL A 201 -20.31 -9.98 -2.49
N VAL A 202 -20.07 -8.68 -2.44
CA VAL A 202 -20.55 -7.80 -1.38
C VAL A 202 -21.86 -7.17 -1.88
N PRO A 203 -23.03 -7.56 -1.32
CA PRO A 203 -24.31 -7.07 -1.81
C PRO A 203 -24.35 -5.54 -1.83
N SER A 204 -24.61 -4.98 -3.00
CA SER A 204 -24.63 -3.54 -3.25
C SER A 204 -25.94 -3.10 -3.91
N PRO A 205 -26.49 -1.93 -3.54
CA PRO A 205 -27.72 -1.40 -4.15
C PRO A 205 -27.57 -1.17 -5.66
N PRO A 206 -28.60 -1.44 -6.49
CA PRO A 206 -28.53 -1.20 -7.93
C PRO A 206 -28.15 0.23 -8.33
N LEU A 207 -28.64 1.24 -7.59
CA LEU A 207 -28.41 2.66 -7.87
C LEU A 207 -26.94 3.10 -7.79
N ILE A 208 -26.07 2.36 -7.10
CA ILE A 208 -24.65 2.71 -7.02
C ILE A 208 -23.79 2.01 -8.08
N ARG A 209 -24.35 1.05 -8.83
CA ARG A 209 -23.59 0.16 -9.73
C ARG A 209 -23.08 0.85 -11.00
N GLU A 210 -23.59 2.02 -11.33
CA GLU A 210 -23.19 2.81 -12.49
C GLU A 210 -21.96 3.70 -12.21
N LYS A 211 -21.50 3.77 -10.95
CA LYS A 211 -20.43 4.67 -10.53
C LYS A 211 -19.04 4.07 -10.74
N TRP A 212 -18.12 4.93 -11.20
CA TRP A 212 -16.69 4.66 -11.33
C TRP A 212 -15.93 5.32 -10.18
N MET A 213 -14.89 4.66 -9.67
CA MET A 213 -14.20 5.12 -8.47
C MET A 213 -12.86 5.74 -8.83
N HIS A 214 -12.51 6.87 -8.21
CA HIS A 214 -11.24 7.54 -8.44
C HIS A 214 -10.41 7.72 -7.16
N GLY A 215 -10.98 7.39 -6.00
CA GLY A 215 -10.28 7.39 -4.73
C GLY A 215 -10.90 6.43 -3.73
N CYS A 216 -10.09 5.95 -2.80
CA CYS A 216 -10.53 5.06 -1.73
C CYS A 216 -9.70 5.32 -0.47
N ALA A 217 -10.32 5.21 0.71
CA ALA A 217 -9.63 5.18 1.98
C ALA A 217 -10.43 4.38 3.00
N VAL A 218 -9.75 3.93 4.06
CA VAL A 218 -10.40 3.32 5.22
C VAL A 218 -10.36 4.31 6.38
N LEU A 219 -11.52 4.62 6.95
CA LEU A 219 -11.65 5.60 8.03
C LEU A 219 -12.72 5.16 9.02
N GLY A 220 -12.36 5.09 10.30
CA GLY A 220 -13.30 4.71 11.37
C GLY A 220 -13.94 3.33 11.16
N GLY A 221 -13.18 2.36 10.67
CA GLY A 221 -13.68 1.01 10.39
C GLY A 221 -14.61 0.89 9.18
N ARG A 222 -14.69 1.94 8.34
CA ARG A 222 -15.51 1.96 7.11
C ARG A 222 -14.65 2.18 5.89
N ILE A 223 -15.11 1.69 4.75
CA ILE A 223 -14.48 1.92 3.45
C ILE A 223 -15.18 3.10 2.78
N LEU A 224 -14.43 4.14 2.47
CA LEU A 224 -14.89 5.30 1.74
C LEU A 224 -14.38 5.18 0.30
N ALA A 225 -15.28 5.22 -0.67
CA ALA A 225 -14.93 5.22 -2.08
C ALA A 225 -15.56 6.43 -2.76
N VAL A 226 -14.74 7.29 -3.36
CA VAL A 226 -15.20 8.52 -4.00
C VAL A 226 -15.22 8.36 -5.52
N ALA A 227 -16.30 8.89 -6.11
CA ALA A 227 -16.50 9.07 -7.54
C ALA A 227 -16.50 10.58 -7.84
N ASP A 228 -16.65 10.99 -9.10
CA ASP A 228 -16.72 12.43 -9.45
C ASP A 228 -17.78 13.20 -8.66
N ARG A 229 -18.94 12.57 -8.39
CA ARG A 229 -19.98 13.07 -7.48
C ARG A 229 -20.68 11.92 -6.76
N GLY A 230 -20.96 12.12 -5.47
CA GLY A 230 -21.73 11.20 -4.66
C GLY A 230 -20.93 9.97 -4.28
N GLY A 231 -19.82 10.15 -3.56
CA GLY A 231 -19.06 9.04 -2.98
C GLY A 231 -19.92 8.12 -2.12
N VAL A 232 -19.46 6.89 -1.93
CA VAL A 232 -20.13 5.85 -1.15
C VAL A 232 -19.29 5.47 0.07
N VAL A 233 -19.99 5.14 1.14
CA VAL A 233 -19.41 4.50 2.33
C VAL A 233 -19.95 3.07 2.43
N TYR A 234 -19.05 2.14 2.72
CA TYR A 234 -19.38 0.77 3.11
C TYR A 234 -18.99 0.55 4.57
N ASP A 235 -19.96 0.16 5.39
CA ASP A 235 -19.78 -0.22 6.77
C ASP A 235 -20.07 -1.72 6.95
N PRO A 236 -19.03 -2.58 7.06
CA PRO A 236 -19.23 -4.00 7.28
C PRO A 236 -19.76 -4.32 8.68
N ALA A 237 -19.63 -3.39 9.63
CA ALA A 237 -20.04 -3.54 11.03
C ALA A 237 -21.43 -2.95 11.30
N ALA A 238 -22.12 -2.41 10.29
CA ALA A 238 -23.46 -1.87 10.47
C ALA A 238 -24.41 -2.91 11.09
N PRO A 239 -25.23 -2.53 12.09
CA PRO A 239 -26.19 -3.42 12.74
C PRO A 239 -27.13 -4.12 11.76
N ALA A 240 -27.65 -5.29 12.16
CA ALA A 240 -28.63 -6.00 11.35
C ALA A 240 -29.89 -5.14 11.13
N GLY A 241 -30.29 -4.97 9.88
CA GLY A 241 -31.42 -4.12 9.48
C GLY A 241 -31.02 -2.71 9.06
N GLU A 242 -29.78 -2.27 9.34
CA GLU A 242 -29.26 -1.00 8.84
C GLU A 242 -28.56 -1.17 7.48
N ALA A 243 -28.57 -0.10 6.68
CA ALA A 243 -27.94 -0.11 5.38
C ALA A 243 -26.41 -0.10 5.53
N ARG A 244 -25.75 -1.17 5.06
CA ARG A 244 -24.27 -1.25 5.00
C ARG A 244 -23.66 -0.28 4.00
N TRP A 245 -24.44 0.16 3.02
CA TRP A 245 -24.03 1.14 2.02
C TRP A 245 -24.79 2.44 2.21
N GLY A 246 -24.07 3.56 2.16
CA GLY A 246 -24.65 4.88 2.24
C GLY A 246 -23.86 5.90 1.43
N PRO A 247 -24.38 7.13 1.29
CA PRO A 247 -23.60 8.25 0.77
C PRO A 247 -22.53 8.66 1.78
N VAL A 248 -21.36 9.08 1.30
CA VAL A 248 -20.43 9.82 2.17
C VAL A 248 -21.03 11.18 2.57
N PRO A 249 -20.61 11.78 3.69
CA PRO A 249 -21.06 13.12 4.07
C PRO A 249 -20.78 14.15 2.97
N PRO A 250 -21.71 15.08 2.66
CA PRO A 250 -21.49 16.08 1.60
C PRO A 250 -20.25 16.95 1.82
N VAL A 251 -19.90 17.23 3.08
CA VAL A 251 -18.68 17.99 3.42
C VAL A 251 -17.42 17.21 3.04
N LEU A 252 -17.42 15.89 3.29
CA LEU A 252 -16.35 14.99 2.87
C LEU A 252 -16.25 14.97 1.34
N ASP A 253 -17.35 14.70 0.64
CA ASP A 253 -17.37 14.55 -0.83
C ASP A 253 -16.86 15.81 -1.53
N ASN A 254 -17.33 16.98 -1.11
CA ASN A 254 -16.97 18.26 -1.72
C ASN A 254 -15.51 18.68 -1.46
N GLY A 255 -14.94 18.23 -0.35
CA GLY A 255 -13.58 18.60 0.07
C GLY A 255 -12.51 17.57 -0.30
N TRP A 256 -12.88 16.32 -0.61
CA TRP A 256 -11.92 15.30 -1.02
C TRP A 256 -11.43 15.57 -2.44
N ARG A 257 -10.15 15.89 -2.59
CA ARG A 257 -9.53 16.23 -3.88
C ARG A 257 -8.33 15.32 -4.15
N GLY A 258 -8.48 14.42 -5.13
CA GLY A 258 -7.41 13.54 -5.56
C GLY A 258 -7.10 12.41 -4.58
N ARG A 259 -5.82 12.02 -4.52
CA ARG A 259 -5.34 10.90 -3.69
C ARG A 259 -5.27 11.32 -2.23
N ALA A 260 -5.75 10.44 -1.35
CA ALA A 260 -5.84 10.69 0.09
C ALA A 260 -5.28 9.52 0.90
N ALA A 261 -4.91 9.81 2.15
CA ALA A 261 -4.47 8.81 3.11
C ALA A 261 -5.07 9.08 4.48
N ALA A 262 -5.51 8.03 5.17
CA ALA A 262 -5.98 8.13 6.54
C ALA A 262 -4.83 7.89 7.52
N VAL A 263 -4.60 8.84 8.42
CA VAL A 263 -3.58 8.77 9.48
C VAL A 263 -4.23 9.22 10.79
N GLY A 264 -4.07 8.46 11.87
CA GLY A 264 -4.59 8.85 13.18
C GLY A 264 -6.10 9.14 13.23
N GLY A 265 -6.91 8.45 12.39
CA GLY A 265 -8.36 8.67 12.33
C GLY A 265 -8.80 9.92 11.57
N ILE A 266 -7.88 10.63 10.91
CA ILE A 266 -8.15 11.79 10.06
C ILE A 266 -7.80 11.42 8.61
N LEU A 267 -8.63 11.84 7.66
CA LEU A 267 -8.39 11.62 6.24
C LEU A 267 -7.70 12.84 5.64
N TYR A 268 -6.46 12.67 5.17
CA TYR A 268 -5.69 13.75 4.56
C TYR A 268 -5.77 13.70 3.06
N SER A 269 -6.00 14.87 2.46
CA SER A 269 -6.03 15.09 1.02
C SER A 269 -5.21 16.34 0.69
N TYR A 270 -4.59 16.36 -0.48
CA TYR A 270 -3.91 17.55 -0.96
C TYR A 270 -4.85 18.37 -1.85
N ASP A 271 -4.98 19.66 -1.59
CA ASP A 271 -5.86 20.54 -2.38
C ASP A 271 -5.15 21.20 -3.57
N PHE A 272 -5.94 21.80 -4.47
CA PHE A 272 -5.43 22.46 -5.67
C PHE A 272 -4.60 23.74 -5.39
N LEU A 273 -4.62 24.23 -4.15
CA LEU A 273 -3.86 25.40 -3.72
C LEU A 273 -2.47 25.02 -3.18
N GLY A 274 -2.16 23.73 -3.16
CA GLY A 274 -0.89 23.24 -2.68
C GLY A 274 -0.86 23.00 -1.17
N LYS A 275 -2.02 22.74 -0.54
CA LYS A 275 -2.13 22.60 0.92
C LYS A 275 -2.62 21.21 1.30
N ILE A 276 -2.09 20.70 2.40
CA ILE A 276 -2.61 19.48 3.04
C ILE A 276 -3.81 19.85 3.89
N ARG A 277 -4.94 19.18 3.66
CA ARG A 277 -6.15 19.31 4.48
C ARG A 277 -6.51 17.96 5.08
N GLY A 278 -6.93 17.95 6.33
CA GLY A 278 -7.44 16.77 7.02
C GLY A 278 -8.95 16.89 7.22
N TYR A 279 -9.70 15.86 6.86
CA TYR A 279 -11.10 15.68 7.21
C TYR A 279 -11.22 14.92 8.53
N ASP A 280 -11.84 15.58 9.49
CA ASP A 280 -12.15 15.01 10.79
C ASP A 280 -13.58 14.45 10.77
N PRO A 281 -13.77 13.12 10.89
CA PRO A 281 -15.10 12.53 10.90
C PRO A 281 -15.90 12.90 12.16
N GLU A 282 -15.26 13.29 13.27
CA GLU A 282 -15.95 13.66 14.50
C GLU A 282 -16.61 15.05 14.37
N SER A 283 -15.86 16.02 13.84
CA SER A 283 -16.39 17.38 13.62
C SER A 283 -17.07 17.55 12.26
N ASN A 284 -16.95 16.57 11.36
CA ASN A 284 -17.42 16.62 9.97
C ASN A 284 -16.90 17.87 9.21
N GLU A 285 -15.62 18.16 9.33
CA GLU A 285 -14.99 19.35 8.77
C GLU A 285 -13.62 19.07 8.16
N TRP A 286 -13.26 19.85 7.12
CA TRP A 286 -11.91 19.87 6.55
C TRP A 286 -11.09 21.01 7.14
N LYS A 287 -9.99 20.69 7.82
CA LYS A 287 -9.06 21.67 8.40
C LYS A 287 -7.73 21.65 7.65
N GLN A 288 -7.14 22.82 7.44
CA GLN A 288 -5.78 22.91 6.89
C GLN A 288 -4.80 22.41 7.94
N VAL A 289 -3.75 21.69 7.52
CA VAL A 289 -2.61 21.36 8.38
C VAL A 289 -1.72 22.61 8.47
N GLU A 290 -1.57 23.14 9.67
CA GLU A 290 -0.70 24.28 9.99
C GLU A 290 0.76 23.83 10.11
N GLY A 291 1.72 24.73 9.83
CA GLY A 291 3.15 24.48 10.01
C GLY A 291 3.89 24.02 8.74
N MET A 292 3.15 23.72 7.66
CA MET A 292 3.72 23.19 6.41
C MET A 292 3.90 24.24 5.30
N GLU A 293 3.51 25.50 5.52
CA GLU A 293 3.37 26.51 4.45
C GLU A 293 4.69 26.94 3.81
N LYS A 294 5.78 26.88 4.57
CA LYS A 294 7.13 27.28 4.10
C LYS A 294 8.00 26.08 3.72
N GLU A 295 7.64 24.89 4.19
CA GLU A 295 8.49 23.70 4.09
C GLU A 295 8.23 22.91 2.81
N LEU A 296 6.97 22.88 2.34
CA LEU A 296 6.61 22.12 1.15
C LEU A 296 6.58 23.00 -0.12
N PRO A 297 7.06 22.48 -1.26
CA PRO A 297 6.97 23.20 -2.52
C PRO A 297 5.51 23.35 -2.96
N LYS A 298 5.16 24.51 -3.52
CA LYS A 298 3.89 24.69 -4.23
C LYS A 298 3.98 23.98 -5.58
N PHE A 299 3.12 22.99 -5.80
CA PHE A 299 2.93 22.35 -7.10
C PHE A 299 1.43 22.23 -7.39
N MET A 300 1.05 22.43 -8.66
CA MET A 300 -0.35 22.56 -9.09
C MET A 300 -1.10 21.22 -9.13
N CYS A 301 -0.39 20.11 -9.35
CA CYS A 301 -0.94 18.76 -9.44
C CYS A 301 0.20 17.73 -9.28
N GLY A 302 -0.13 16.47 -8.97
CA GLY A 302 0.82 15.35 -9.06
C GLY A 302 1.27 14.71 -7.74
N ALA A 303 0.92 15.25 -6.58
CA ALA A 303 1.23 14.57 -5.32
C ALA A 303 0.32 13.37 -5.03
N THR A 304 0.80 12.53 -4.14
CA THR A 304 0.05 11.45 -3.50
C THR A 304 0.43 11.37 -2.04
N LEU A 305 -0.51 10.87 -1.25
CA LEU A 305 -0.36 10.68 0.19
C LEU A 305 -0.37 9.18 0.49
N ALA A 306 0.40 8.76 1.48
CA ALA A 306 0.35 7.42 2.04
C ALA A 306 0.54 7.48 3.56
N ASN A 307 -0.09 6.54 4.27
CA ASN A 307 0.15 6.34 5.69
C ASN A 307 1.34 5.38 5.86
N LEU A 308 2.50 5.92 6.21
CA LEU A 308 3.73 5.17 6.44
C LEU A 308 3.91 4.91 7.93
N GLY A 309 3.10 4.01 8.49
CA GLY A 309 3.24 3.58 9.89
C GLY A 309 2.87 4.67 10.89
N GLY A 310 1.82 5.43 10.60
CA GLY A 310 1.38 6.58 11.39
C GLY A 310 1.99 7.91 10.92
N LEU A 311 3.01 7.88 10.06
CA LEU A 311 3.56 9.07 9.45
C LEU A 311 2.80 9.41 8.16
N LEU A 312 2.43 10.67 7.97
CA LEU A 312 1.87 11.12 6.69
C LEU A 312 3.03 11.28 5.70
N CYS A 313 3.10 10.41 4.69
CA CYS A 313 4.09 10.51 3.64
C CYS A 313 3.49 11.22 2.43
N LEU A 314 4.14 12.30 2.01
CA LEU A 314 3.83 13.05 0.79
C LEU A 314 4.85 12.68 -0.27
N VAL A 315 4.40 12.33 -1.48
CA VAL A 315 5.26 11.93 -2.60
C VAL A 315 4.81 12.66 -3.84
N TRP A 316 5.74 13.27 -4.57
CA TRP A 316 5.44 14.05 -5.76
C TRP A 316 6.56 13.99 -6.79
N GLU A 317 6.22 14.42 -7.99
CA GLU A 317 7.13 14.46 -9.13
C GLU A 317 8.06 15.69 -8.98
N GLY A 318 9.37 15.44 -8.91
CA GLY A 318 10.38 16.48 -8.70
C GLY A 318 10.57 17.39 -9.91
N LYS A 319 11.10 18.60 -9.69
CA LYS A 319 11.48 19.53 -10.77
C LYS A 319 12.88 19.17 -11.29
N ASP A 320 13.12 19.41 -12.59
CA ASP A 320 14.38 19.12 -13.30
C ASP A 320 15.63 19.54 -12.51
N LEU A 321 16.45 18.56 -12.10
CA LEU A 321 17.83 18.77 -11.67
C LEU A 321 18.74 18.57 -12.88
N ALA A 322 18.90 19.64 -13.67
CA ALA A 322 19.72 19.78 -14.88
C ALA A 322 19.15 19.23 -16.21
N SER A 323 19.19 20.11 -17.22
CA SER A 323 18.85 19.82 -18.62
C SER A 323 19.77 18.76 -19.21
N GLY A 324 19.29 17.51 -19.29
CA GLY A 324 20.02 16.41 -19.92
C GLY A 324 19.77 15.05 -19.28
N ASN A 325 19.24 15.00 -18.05
CA ASN A 325 18.97 13.74 -17.37
C ASN A 325 17.67 13.09 -17.90
N LYS A 326 17.73 11.81 -18.27
CA LYS A 326 16.58 11.04 -18.79
C LYS A 326 15.77 10.35 -17.69
N GLU A 327 16.30 10.36 -16.47
CA GLU A 327 15.74 9.68 -15.30
C GLU A 327 14.69 10.53 -14.59
N MET A 328 13.71 9.85 -13.97
CA MET A 328 12.65 10.49 -13.20
C MET A 328 13.12 10.79 -11.78
N VAL A 329 12.93 12.04 -11.33
CA VAL A 329 13.14 12.43 -9.93
C VAL A 329 11.80 12.43 -9.21
N ILE A 330 11.72 11.69 -8.11
CA ILE A 330 10.61 11.76 -7.17
C ILE A 330 11.10 12.44 -5.92
N GLU A 331 10.34 13.40 -5.45
CA GLU A 331 10.53 14.00 -4.14
C GLU A 331 9.54 13.35 -3.18
N TRP A 332 9.97 13.14 -1.96
CA TRP A 332 9.10 12.60 -0.93
C TRP A 332 9.50 13.16 0.44
N ALA A 333 8.50 13.25 1.30
CA ALA A 333 8.61 13.83 2.62
C ALA A 333 7.83 13.00 3.63
N GLY A 334 8.36 12.92 4.84
CA GLY A 334 7.67 12.34 5.98
C GLY A 334 7.26 13.42 6.95
N ILE A 335 5.96 13.50 7.21
CA ILE A 335 5.34 14.56 7.99
C ILE A 335 4.69 13.93 9.21
N GLU A 336 5.14 14.37 10.39
CA GLU A 336 4.45 14.07 11.64
C GLU A 336 3.23 14.96 11.73
N ILE A 337 2.06 14.35 12.00
CA ILE A 337 0.82 15.09 12.17
C ILE A 337 0.31 14.88 13.59
N SER A 338 -0.12 15.96 14.21
CA SER A 338 -0.80 15.95 15.50
C SER A 338 -2.11 16.74 15.45
N LYS A 339 -3.05 16.36 16.33
CA LYS A 339 -4.30 17.08 16.56
C LYS A 339 -4.22 17.70 17.95
N THR A 340 -4.34 19.02 18.03
CA THR A 340 -4.34 19.75 19.29
C THR A 340 -5.68 19.57 20.02
N THR A 341 -5.74 19.94 21.31
CA THR A 341 -6.96 19.83 22.11
C THR A 341 -8.10 20.73 21.62
N ASP A 342 -7.79 21.85 20.96
CA ASP A 342 -8.76 22.71 20.26
C ASP A 342 -9.13 22.19 18.86
N GLY A 343 -8.63 21.00 18.49
CA GLY A 343 -8.98 20.31 17.26
C GLY A 343 -8.32 20.87 16.00
N LYS A 344 -7.25 21.64 16.12
CA LYS A 344 -6.41 22.07 14.98
C LYS A 344 -5.46 20.94 14.59
N LEU A 345 -5.07 20.94 13.31
CA LEU A 345 -4.12 19.99 12.75
C LEU A 345 -2.78 20.67 12.58
N GLN A 346 -1.73 20.12 13.18
CA GLN A 346 -0.37 20.63 13.08
C GLN A 346 0.52 19.58 12.41
N GLY A 347 1.35 20.04 11.47
CA GLY A 347 2.34 19.23 10.77
C GLY A 347 3.76 19.66 11.09
N SER A 348 4.67 18.70 11.14
CA SER A 348 6.11 18.94 11.22
C SER A 348 6.85 18.05 10.23
N LEU A 349 7.68 18.65 9.37
CA LEU A 349 8.53 17.91 8.44
C LEU A 349 9.65 17.22 9.21
N LEU A 350 9.67 15.89 9.18
CA LEU A 350 10.75 15.10 9.77
C LEU A 350 11.92 14.94 8.81
N TRP A 351 11.64 14.86 7.52
CA TRP A 351 12.63 14.70 6.45
C TRP A 351 11.98 14.98 5.10
N GLN A 352 12.82 15.39 4.15
CA GLN A 352 12.49 15.52 2.73
C GLN A 352 13.75 15.15 1.94
N GLU A 353 13.60 14.27 0.97
CA GLU A 353 14.73 13.81 0.16
C GLU A 353 14.30 13.61 -1.31
N PRO A 354 15.16 13.92 -2.28
CA PRO A 354 14.96 13.48 -3.66
C PRO A 354 15.41 12.03 -3.81
N VAL A 355 14.69 11.27 -4.65
CA VAL A 355 15.10 9.95 -5.11
C VAL A 355 15.07 9.90 -6.63
N VAL A 356 16.17 9.44 -7.22
CA VAL A 356 16.27 9.22 -8.66
C VAL A 356 15.82 7.81 -8.97
N LEU A 357 14.80 7.69 -9.82
CA LEU A 357 14.23 6.42 -10.24
C LEU A 357 14.67 6.13 -11.68
N ASP A 358 15.06 4.87 -11.92
CA ASP A 358 15.31 4.32 -13.25
C ASP A 358 13.97 4.16 -14.01
N ALA A 359 13.42 5.29 -14.44
CA ALA A 359 12.20 5.41 -15.21
C ALA A 359 12.30 6.60 -16.18
N PRO A 360 11.68 6.53 -17.38
CA PRO A 360 11.72 7.63 -18.33
C PRO A 360 11.14 8.92 -17.77
N LYS A 361 11.77 10.04 -18.10
CA LYS A 361 11.23 11.38 -17.88
C LYS A 361 9.82 11.52 -18.48
N GLY A 362 8.93 12.20 -17.75
CA GLY A 362 7.51 12.32 -18.11
C GLY A 362 6.65 11.16 -17.61
N SER A 363 7.23 10.19 -16.89
CA SER A 363 6.44 9.23 -16.11
C SER A 363 5.69 9.94 -14.98
N SER A 364 4.50 9.43 -14.66
CA SER A 364 3.67 9.97 -13.58
C SER A 364 3.42 8.96 -12.48
N ILE A 365 3.23 9.42 -11.25
CA ILE A 365 2.89 8.52 -10.14
C ILE A 365 1.49 7.95 -10.39
N ALA A 366 1.36 6.63 -10.41
CA ALA A 366 0.07 5.93 -10.54
C ALA A 366 -0.42 5.44 -9.18
N HIS A 367 0.42 4.73 -8.44
CA HIS A 367 0.12 4.20 -7.10
C HIS A 367 1.22 4.54 -6.11
N CYS A 368 0.82 4.78 -4.87
CA CYS A 368 1.71 4.99 -3.74
C CYS A 368 1.02 4.42 -2.50
N ILE A 369 1.59 3.38 -1.93
CA ILE A 369 0.99 2.65 -0.81
C ILE A 369 2.08 2.11 0.11
N ALA A 370 1.83 2.16 1.42
CA ALA A 370 2.75 1.59 2.39
C ALA A 370 2.57 0.07 2.51
N LEU A 371 3.68 -0.64 2.71
CA LEU A 371 3.73 -2.07 2.96
C LEU A 371 4.39 -2.30 4.32
N GLU A 372 3.78 -3.16 5.13
CA GLU A 372 4.33 -3.59 6.41
C GLU A 372 5.13 -4.87 6.15
N LEU A 373 6.45 -4.74 6.10
CA LEU A 373 7.29 -5.86 5.70
C LEU A 373 7.28 -6.98 6.72
#